data_AF-A0A168M8C3-F1
#
_entry.id   AF-A0A168M8C3-F1
#
_cell.length_a   1.000
_cell.length_b   1.000
_cell.length_c   1.000
_cell.angle_alpha   90.00
_cell.angle_beta   90.00
_cell.angle_gamma   90.00
#
_symmetry.space_group_name_H-M   'P 1'
#
loop_
_entity.id
_entity.type
_entity.pdbx_description
1 polymer ?
#
loop_
_entity_poly.entity_id
_entity_poly.type
_entity_poly.pdbx_seq_one_letter_code
_entity_poly.pdbx_strand_id
1 'polypeptide(L)'
;MKFKKIMSLTFAILLMAVTFTGFTPQKVSADRAPVLTSLEITGYSWPELYGPERYGQYYQKKYASSVSVSGSTVYILTTQLGTSNGNYYYVDGKYVSHTIINTSYMSNPYTRIVYGYNNVDAIENLTPGKHTIEVCADSAVPTPSPHFGYPSFSDTITLNIQANNSNASSTNIINASNISKLLK
;
A
#
# COMPACT_ATOMS: atom_id res chain seq x y z
N MET A 1 63.52 -14.91 28.56
CA MET A 1 62.33 -14.01 28.49
C MET A 1 61.89 -13.64 27.05
N LYS A 2 62.28 -14.40 26.00
CA LYS A 2 61.93 -14.10 24.59
C LYS A 2 60.84 -15.01 23.99
N PHE A 3 60.60 -16.18 24.57
CA PHE A 3 59.61 -17.16 24.05
C PHE A 3 58.14 -16.80 24.33
N LYS A 4 57.84 -16.15 25.47
CA LYS A 4 56.46 -15.76 25.83
C LYS A 4 55.88 -14.66 24.91
N LYS A 5 56.71 -13.79 24.33
CA LYS A 5 56.26 -12.73 23.41
C LYS A 5 55.87 -13.26 22.03
N ILE A 6 56.51 -14.33 21.56
CA ILE A 6 56.26 -14.90 20.22
C ILE A 6 54.93 -15.67 20.20
N MET A 7 54.62 -16.45 21.25
CA MET A 7 53.34 -17.16 21.37
C MET A 7 52.12 -16.23 21.51
N SER A 8 52.29 -15.06 22.14
CA SER A 8 51.22 -14.06 22.26
C SER A 8 50.91 -13.38 20.93
N LEU A 9 51.91 -13.23 20.05
CA LEU A 9 51.75 -12.54 18.77
C LEU A 9 51.08 -13.46 17.73
N THR A 10 51.46 -14.74 17.70
CA THR A 10 50.84 -15.72 16.78
C THR A 10 49.39 -16.02 17.15
N PHE A 11 49.05 -16.05 18.44
CA PHE A 11 47.66 -16.23 18.87
C PHE A 11 46.77 -15.02 18.53
N ALA A 12 47.30 -13.80 18.64
CA ALA A 12 46.57 -12.58 18.28
C ALA A 12 46.31 -12.47 16.76
N ILE A 13 47.27 -12.85 15.93
CA ILE A 13 47.11 -12.86 14.46
C ILE A 13 46.12 -13.95 14.02
N LEU A 14 46.13 -15.11 14.67
CA LEU A 14 45.17 -16.18 14.39
C LEU A 14 43.74 -15.77 14.80
N LEU A 15 43.58 -15.08 15.93
CA LEU A 15 42.28 -14.57 16.38
C LEU A 15 41.71 -13.50 15.43
N MET A 16 42.58 -12.63 14.88
CA MET A 16 42.20 -11.64 13.86
C MET A 16 41.84 -12.30 12.52
N ALA A 17 42.50 -13.39 12.13
CA ALA A 17 42.17 -14.10 10.89
C ALA A 17 40.82 -14.84 10.99
N VAL A 18 40.42 -15.29 12.18
CA VAL A 18 39.14 -15.97 12.40
C VAL A 18 37.95 -15.00 12.47
N THR A 19 38.16 -13.74 12.88
CA THR A 19 37.06 -12.76 12.93
C THR A 19 36.71 -12.16 11.55
N PHE A 20 37.59 -12.27 10.55
CA PHE A 20 37.35 -11.72 9.21
C PHE A 20 36.73 -12.71 8.20
N THR A 21 36.69 -14.01 8.48
CA THR A 21 36.13 -15.01 7.55
C THR A 21 34.64 -15.30 7.80
N GLY A 22 34.04 -14.75 8.86
CA GLY A 22 32.66 -15.03 9.28
C GLY A 22 31.56 -14.20 8.61
N PHE A 23 31.90 -13.19 7.82
CA PHE A 23 30.92 -12.34 7.14
C PHE A 23 31.08 -12.42 5.63
N THR A 24 30.78 -13.59 5.06
CA THR A 24 30.40 -13.57 3.64
C THR A 24 29.02 -12.89 3.58
N PRO A 25 28.87 -11.77 2.86
CA PRO A 25 27.56 -11.17 2.68
C PRO A 25 26.70 -12.21 1.98
N GLN A 26 25.73 -12.75 2.70
CA GLN A 26 24.75 -13.67 2.13
C GLN A 26 24.03 -12.85 1.06
N LYS A 27 24.30 -13.17 -0.22
CA LYS A 27 23.59 -12.56 -1.34
C LYS A 27 22.14 -12.96 -1.21
N VAL A 28 21.32 -12.08 -0.64
CA VAL A 28 19.86 -12.21 -0.70
C VAL A 28 19.48 -12.04 -2.16
N SER A 29 19.08 -13.14 -2.80
CA SER A 29 18.49 -13.06 -4.13
C SER A 29 17.10 -12.47 -3.95
N ALA A 30 16.89 -11.24 -4.43
CA ALA A 30 15.55 -10.69 -4.54
C ALA A 30 14.81 -11.52 -5.58
N ASP A 31 13.77 -12.22 -5.15
CA ASP A 31 12.88 -12.92 -6.08
C ASP A 31 12.12 -11.89 -6.94
N ARG A 32 11.68 -12.30 -8.13
CA ARG A 32 11.04 -11.37 -9.07
C ARG A 32 9.75 -10.81 -8.47
N ALA A 33 9.56 -9.49 -8.56
CA ALA A 33 8.32 -8.86 -8.15
C ALA A 33 7.11 -9.46 -8.91
N PRO A 34 5.98 -9.71 -8.25
CA PRO A 34 4.81 -10.29 -8.89
C PRO A 34 4.17 -9.32 -9.89
N VAL A 35 3.70 -9.86 -11.02
CA VAL A 35 2.89 -9.13 -12.00
C VAL A 35 1.59 -8.67 -11.34
N LEU A 36 1.11 -7.49 -11.70
CA LEU A 36 -0.20 -6.98 -11.27
C LEU A 36 -1.31 -7.89 -11.80
N THR A 37 -2.16 -8.40 -10.93
CA THR A 37 -3.26 -9.31 -11.28
C THR A 37 -4.63 -8.76 -10.89
N SER A 38 -4.68 -7.79 -9.99
CA SER A 38 -5.92 -7.09 -9.65
C SER A 38 -5.68 -5.72 -9.03
N LEU A 39 -6.67 -4.85 -9.19
CA LEU A 39 -6.83 -3.57 -8.51
C LEU A 39 -8.31 -3.41 -8.17
N GLU A 40 -8.61 -3.06 -6.92
CA GLU A 40 -9.97 -2.85 -6.45
C GLU A 40 -10.03 -1.66 -5.50
N ILE A 41 -11.04 -0.80 -5.65
CA ILE A 41 -11.43 0.16 -4.62
C ILE A 41 -12.18 -0.61 -3.54
N THR A 42 -11.58 -0.79 -2.37
CA THR A 42 -12.22 -1.52 -1.27
C THR A 42 -13.11 -0.62 -0.41
N GLY A 43 -12.84 0.68 -0.40
CA GLY A 43 -13.60 1.63 0.37
C GLY A 43 -13.22 3.07 0.16
N TYR A 44 -13.87 3.93 0.93
CA TYR A 44 -13.64 5.37 0.90
C TYR A 44 -13.85 5.97 2.29
N SER A 45 -13.22 7.12 2.52
CA SER A 45 -13.34 7.90 3.74
C SER A 45 -13.10 9.39 3.47
N TRP A 46 -13.01 10.19 4.52
CA TRP A 46 -12.75 11.63 4.47
C TRP A 46 -12.06 12.09 5.77
N PRO A 47 -11.50 13.30 5.84
CA PRO A 47 -10.66 13.74 6.96
C PRO A 47 -11.29 13.58 8.35
N GLU A 48 -12.57 13.93 8.52
CA GLU A 48 -13.27 13.82 9.81
C GLU A 48 -13.48 12.35 10.25
N LEU A 49 -13.49 11.41 9.32
CA LEU A 49 -13.65 9.98 9.60
C LEU A 49 -12.30 9.27 9.73
N TYR A 50 -11.37 9.55 8.82
CA TYR A 50 -10.07 8.92 8.73
C TYR A 50 -9.01 9.75 9.47
N GLY A 51 -9.04 9.65 10.80
CA GLY A 51 -8.08 10.32 11.68
C GLY A 51 -7.18 9.33 12.42
N PRO A 52 -6.03 9.81 12.94
CA PRO A 52 -5.14 9.00 13.79
C PRO A 52 -5.85 8.52 15.07
N GLU A 53 -6.77 9.32 15.61
CA GLU A 53 -7.60 8.96 16.76
C GLU A 53 -8.69 7.92 16.42
N ARG A 54 -9.03 7.79 15.13
CA ARG A 54 -10.12 6.93 14.63
C ARG A 54 -9.59 5.71 13.89
N TYR A 55 -8.33 5.33 14.05
CA TYR A 55 -7.74 4.11 13.47
C TYR A 55 -8.02 3.91 11.96
N GLY A 56 -8.06 5.00 11.18
CA GLY A 56 -8.31 4.94 9.74
C GLY A 56 -9.70 4.39 9.39
N GLN A 57 -10.75 4.89 10.05
CA GLN A 57 -12.11 4.47 9.74
C GLN A 57 -12.51 4.77 8.30
N TYR A 58 -13.27 3.87 7.68
CA TYR A 58 -13.77 4.01 6.32
C TYR A 58 -15.08 3.26 6.10
N TYR A 59 -15.78 3.60 5.03
CA TYR A 59 -16.93 2.86 4.51
C TYR A 59 -16.50 1.97 3.36
N GLN A 60 -17.03 0.74 3.31
CA GLN A 60 -16.84 -0.13 2.15
C GLN A 60 -17.46 0.49 0.89
N LYS A 61 -16.86 0.21 -0.27
CA LYS A 61 -17.32 0.71 -1.58
C LYS A 61 -18.82 0.53 -1.82
N LYS A 62 -19.42 -0.60 -1.37
CA LYS A 62 -20.85 -0.88 -1.53
C LYS A 62 -21.79 0.15 -0.89
N TYR A 63 -21.30 0.95 0.07
CA TYR A 63 -22.08 2.01 0.73
C TYR A 63 -21.98 3.37 0.02
N ALA A 64 -21.26 3.47 -1.11
CA ALA A 64 -21.06 4.71 -1.86
C ALA A 64 -22.37 5.39 -2.32
N SER A 65 -23.42 4.59 -2.55
CA SER A 65 -24.74 5.10 -2.95
C SER A 65 -25.59 5.61 -1.80
N SER A 66 -25.27 5.25 -0.55
CA SER A 66 -26.10 5.54 0.63
C SER A 66 -25.44 6.48 1.64
N VAL A 67 -24.12 6.61 1.61
CA VAL A 67 -23.37 7.49 2.51
C VAL A 67 -22.66 8.55 1.68
N SER A 68 -22.92 9.81 2.01
CA SER A 68 -22.28 10.95 1.36
C SER A 68 -20.97 11.31 2.06
N VAL A 69 -20.02 11.82 1.31
CA VAL A 69 -18.73 12.29 1.80
C VAL A 69 -18.88 13.75 2.25
N SER A 70 -18.47 14.06 3.47
CA SER A 70 -18.46 15.45 3.96
C SER A 70 -17.16 16.14 3.56
N GLY A 71 -17.26 17.39 3.09
CA GLY A 71 -16.11 18.23 2.78
C GLY A 71 -15.73 18.19 1.30
N SER A 72 -14.46 18.46 1.00
CA SER A 72 -13.92 18.52 -0.37
C SER A 72 -12.78 17.53 -0.61
N THR A 73 -12.46 16.71 0.38
CA THR A 73 -11.39 15.72 0.32
C THR A 73 -11.97 14.34 0.58
N VAL A 74 -11.67 13.41 -0.31
CA VAL A 74 -11.99 12.00 -0.14
C VAL A 74 -10.70 11.19 -0.08
N TYR A 75 -10.68 10.20 0.79
CA TYR A 75 -9.63 9.19 0.81
C TYR A 75 -10.15 7.92 0.16
N ILE A 76 -9.50 7.46 -0.89
CA ILE A 76 -9.83 6.23 -1.60
C ILE A 76 -8.93 5.12 -1.08
N LEU A 77 -9.53 4.03 -0.63
CA LEU A 77 -8.82 2.84 -0.19
C LEU A 77 -8.80 1.85 -1.34
N THR A 78 -7.61 1.40 -1.72
CA THR A 78 -7.42 0.42 -2.79
C THR A 78 -6.65 -0.79 -2.28
N THR A 79 -6.97 -1.95 -2.85
CA THR A 79 -6.21 -3.18 -2.69
C THR A 79 -5.72 -3.60 -4.07
N GLN A 80 -4.40 -3.82 -4.19
CA GLN A 80 -3.78 -4.33 -5.40
C GLN A 80 -3.01 -5.61 -5.12
N LEU A 81 -3.14 -6.60 -6.00
CA LEU A 81 -2.34 -7.83 -5.98
C LEU A 81 -1.29 -7.77 -7.09
N GLY A 82 -0.03 -7.92 -6.71
CA GLY A 82 1.12 -7.69 -7.59
C GLY A 82 1.72 -6.30 -7.46
N THR A 83 2.64 -5.97 -8.38
CA THR A 83 3.37 -4.69 -8.39
C THR A 83 2.95 -3.82 -9.58
N SER A 84 2.64 -2.55 -9.30
CA SER A 84 2.28 -1.52 -10.28
C SER A 84 3.27 -0.34 -10.26
N ASN A 85 3.19 0.52 -11.27
CA ASN A 85 3.93 1.79 -11.32
C ASN A 85 3.30 2.90 -10.44
N GLY A 86 2.26 2.57 -9.68
CA GLY A 86 1.45 3.50 -8.90
C GLY A 86 0.01 3.58 -9.40
N ASN A 87 -0.82 4.22 -8.59
CA ASN A 87 -2.21 4.50 -8.92
C ASN A 87 -2.32 5.82 -9.68
N TYR A 88 -3.18 5.86 -10.69
CA TYR A 88 -3.59 7.07 -11.40
C TYR A 88 -5.07 7.30 -11.13
N TYR A 89 -5.46 8.56 -10.96
CA TYR A 89 -6.84 8.91 -10.61
C TYR A 89 -7.47 9.81 -11.66
N TYR A 90 -8.73 9.52 -11.97
CA TYR A 90 -9.58 10.36 -12.79
C TYR A 90 -10.87 10.69 -12.04
N VAL A 91 -11.29 11.94 -12.09
CA VAL A 91 -12.59 12.40 -11.56
C VAL A 91 -13.42 12.87 -12.74
N ASP A 92 -14.57 12.23 -12.94
CA ASP A 92 -15.48 12.48 -14.07
C ASP A 92 -14.76 12.45 -15.43
N GLY A 93 -13.85 11.49 -15.58
CA GLY A 93 -13.05 11.28 -16.79
C GLY A 93 -11.85 12.22 -16.96
N LYS A 94 -11.55 13.09 -15.98
CA LYS A 94 -10.38 13.98 -16.02
C LYS A 94 -9.30 13.53 -15.06
N TYR A 95 -8.06 13.45 -15.53
CA TYR A 95 -6.92 13.13 -14.68
C TYR A 95 -6.80 14.15 -13.53
N VAL A 96 -6.56 13.66 -12.32
CA VAL A 96 -6.33 14.49 -11.14
C VAL A 96 -5.04 14.06 -10.44
N SER A 97 -4.36 15.05 -9.84
CA SER A 97 -3.31 14.74 -8.86
C SER A 97 -3.94 14.16 -7.59
N HIS A 98 -3.18 13.31 -6.91
CA HIS A 98 -3.55 12.73 -5.63
C HIS A 98 -2.36 12.75 -4.68
N THR A 99 -2.63 12.61 -3.39
CA THR A 99 -1.60 12.49 -2.35
C THR A 99 -1.66 11.11 -1.73
N ILE A 100 -0.53 10.40 -1.68
CA ILE A 100 -0.44 9.11 -0.99
C ILE A 100 -0.46 9.38 0.52
N ILE A 101 -1.51 8.90 1.20
CA ILE A 101 -1.67 9.04 2.65
C ILE A 101 -1.03 7.86 3.38
N ASN A 102 -1.21 6.65 2.86
CA ASN A 102 -0.64 5.44 3.45
C ASN A 102 -0.48 4.33 2.40
N THR A 103 0.58 3.55 2.52
CA THR A 103 0.78 2.30 1.79
C THR A 103 1.17 1.21 2.79
N SER A 104 0.43 0.12 2.79
CA SER A 104 0.73 -1.06 3.62
C SER A 104 0.97 -2.28 2.75
N TYR A 105 2.05 -3.00 3.04
CA TYR A 105 2.38 -4.24 2.32
C TYR A 105 1.47 -5.37 2.77
N MET A 106 0.96 -6.13 1.79
CA MET A 106 0.35 -7.42 2.03
C MET A 106 1.41 -8.50 1.84
N SER A 107 1.75 -9.20 2.92
CA SER A 107 2.77 -10.24 2.90
C SER A 107 2.29 -11.53 3.54
N ASN A 108 2.75 -12.67 3.04
CA ASN A 108 2.54 -13.94 3.72
C ASN A 108 3.28 -13.92 5.07
N PRO A 109 2.61 -14.23 6.20
CA PRO A 109 3.20 -14.08 7.53
C PRO A 109 4.37 -15.05 7.79
N TYR A 110 4.42 -16.17 7.07
CA TYR A 110 5.46 -17.20 7.23
C TYR A 110 6.65 -16.96 6.32
N THR A 111 6.41 -16.64 5.05
CA THR A 111 7.49 -16.45 4.06
C THR A 111 7.96 -15.00 3.96
N ARG A 112 7.19 -14.04 4.50
CA ARG A 112 7.39 -12.59 4.39
C ARG A 112 7.43 -12.07 2.95
N ILE A 113 7.00 -12.88 1.98
CA ILE A 113 6.88 -12.49 0.58
C ILE A 113 5.72 -11.50 0.46
N VAL A 114 6.02 -10.31 -0.05
CA VAL A 114 5.03 -9.29 -0.38
C VAL A 114 4.34 -9.70 -1.68
N TYR A 115 3.01 -9.81 -1.64
CA TYR A 115 2.19 -10.19 -2.78
C TYR A 115 1.27 -9.07 -3.27
N GLY A 116 1.24 -7.93 -2.58
CA GLY A 116 0.41 -6.80 -2.95
C GLY A 116 0.46 -5.69 -1.92
N TYR A 117 -0.42 -4.71 -2.09
CA TYR A 117 -0.43 -3.47 -1.30
C TYR A 117 -1.86 -3.02 -1.04
N ASN A 118 -2.09 -2.42 0.13
CA ASN A 118 -3.26 -1.58 0.35
C ASN A 118 -2.80 -0.13 0.40
N ASN A 119 -3.40 0.72 -0.43
CA ASN A 119 -3.10 2.13 -0.50
C ASN A 119 -4.29 2.95 -0.01
N VAL A 120 -3.98 4.10 0.56
CA VAL A 120 -4.94 5.14 0.87
C VAL A 120 -4.45 6.42 0.23
N ASP A 121 -5.24 6.92 -0.71
CA ASP A 121 -4.89 8.06 -1.55
C ASP A 121 -5.93 9.17 -1.37
N ALA A 122 -5.48 10.41 -1.22
CA ALA A 122 -6.35 11.57 -1.08
C ALA A 122 -6.59 12.26 -2.42
N ILE A 123 -7.88 12.45 -2.73
CA ILE A 123 -8.35 13.30 -3.82
C ILE A 123 -8.98 14.54 -3.19
N GLU A 124 -8.40 15.70 -3.49
CA GLU A 124 -8.72 16.97 -2.85
C GLU A 124 -9.44 17.91 -3.82
N ASN A 125 -9.98 19.01 -3.27
CA ASN A 125 -10.64 20.07 -4.03
C ASN A 125 -11.86 19.61 -4.83
N LEU A 126 -12.56 18.56 -4.36
CA LEU A 126 -13.83 18.15 -4.94
C LEU A 126 -14.92 19.16 -4.60
N THR A 127 -15.74 19.50 -5.59
CA THR A 127 -16.91 20.34 -5.41
C THR A 127 -18.08 19.55 -4.82
N PRO A 128 -19.05 20.18 -4.14
CA PRO A 128 -20.28 19.51 -3.77
C PRO A 128 -21.03 18.98 -5.00
N GLY A 129 -21.47 17.73 -4.95
CA GLY A 129 -22.12 17.05 -6.06
C GLY A 129 -21.70 15.60 -6.21
N LYS A 130 -22.27 14.94 -7.22
CA LYS A 130 -21.98 13.55 -7.54
C LYS A 130 -20.77 13.48 -8.46
N HIS A 131 -19.75 12.73 -8.04
CA HIS A 131 -18.50 12.54 -8.78
C HIS A 131 -18.22 11.06 -8.96
N THR A 132 -17.76 10.65 -10.15
CA THR A 132 -17.24 9.32 -10.41
C THR A 132 -15.72 9.35 -10.40
N ILE A 133 -15.14 8.59 -9.47
CA ILE A 133 -13.70 8.48 -9.29
C ILE A 133 -13.28 7.14 -9.87
N GLU A 134 -12.37 7.17 -10.83
CA GLU A 134 -11.71 6.00 -11.39
C GLU A 134 -10.28 5.94 -10.87
N VAL A 135 -9.85 4.75 -10.46
CA VAL A 135 -8.45 4.45 -10.19
C VAL A 135 -7.96 3.48 -11.25
N CYS A 136 -6.79 3.75 -11.82
CA CYS A 136 -6.11 2.89 -12.78
C CYS A 136 -4.72 2.54 -12.24
N ALA A 137 -4.22 1.34 -12.56
CA ALA A 137 -2.83 0.98 -12.32
C ALA A 137 -2.32 0.09 -13.45
N ASP A 138 -1.10 0.40 -13.91
CA ASP A 138 -0.35 -0.41 -14.86
C ASP A 138 0.65 -1.27 -14.11
N SER A 139 0.81 -2.53 -14.49
CA SER A 139 1.84 -3.36 -13.89
C SER A 139 3.23 -2.78 -14.09
N ALA A 140 4.08 -2.88 -13.08
CA ALA A 140 5.51 -2.60 -13.21
C ALA A 140 6.28 -3.78 -13.82
N VAL A 141 5.66 -4.97 -13.84
CA VAL A 141 6.29 -6.22 -14.26
C VAL A 141 5.50 -6.80 -15.43
N PRO A 142 6.14 -7.14 -16.56
CA PRO A 142 5.42 -7.69 -17.69
C PRO A 142 5.00 -9.14 -17.42
N THR A 143 3.84 -9.52 -17.94
CA THR A 143 3.41 -10.91 -18.04
C THR A 143 4.45 -11.71 -18.84
N PRO A 144 4.84 -12.91 -18.37
CA PRO A 144 5.78 -13.75 -19.10
C PRO A 144 5.18 -14.26 -20.43
N SER A 145 6.08 -14.69 -21.33
CA SER A 145 5.76 -15.30 -22.63
C SER A 145 4.70 -16.41 -22.53
N PRO A 146 3.79 -16.57 -23.52
CA PRO A 146 3.78 -15.90 -24.83
C PRO A 146 3.06 -14.54 -24.87
N HIS A 147 2.39 -14.15 -23.79
CA HIS A 147 1.63 -12.89 -23.73
C HIS A 147 2.47 -11.81 -23.07
N PHE A 148 3.52 -11.33 -23.74
CA PHE A 148 4.33 -10.23 -23.21
C PHE A 148 3.53 -8.92 -23.21
N GLY A 149 3.28 -8.36 -22.04
CA GLY A 149 2.54 -7.11 -21.88
C GLY A 149 2.55 -6.63 -20.44
N TYR A 150 2.22 -5.36 -20.23
CA TYR A 150 2.03 -4.80 -18.90
C TYR A 150 0.52 -4.68 -18.68
N PRO A 151 -0.11 -5.61 -17.93
CA PRO A 151 -1.55 -5.55 -17.74
C PRO A 151 -1.92 -4.28 -16.98
N SER A 152 -3.06 -3.71 -17.36
CA SER A 152 -3.65 -2.53 -16.75
C SER A 152 -4.99 -2.91 -16.15
N PHE A 153 -5.27 -2.40 -14.96
CA PHE A 153 -6.54 -2.60 -14.27
C PHE A 153 -7.12 -1.24 -13.89
N SER A 154 -8.44 -1.14 -13.93
CA SER A 154 -9.14 0.01 -13.37
C SER A 154 -10.36 -0.41 -12.58
N ASP A 155 -10.74 0.45 -11.64
CA ASP A 155 -11.97 0.32 -10.88
C ASP A 155 -12.56 1.70 -10.61
N THR A 156 -13.88 1.76 -10.42
CA THR A 156 -14.62 3.02 -10.27
C THR A 156 -15.50 3.03 -9.03
N ILE A 157 -15.66 4.20 -8.44
CA ILE A 157 -16.61 4.47 -7.35
C ILE A 157 -17.29 5.81 -7.61
N THR A 158 -18.61 5.85 -7.44
CA THR A 158 -19.37 7.11 -7.54
C THR A 158 -19.80 7.56 -6.17
N LEU A 159 -19.40 8.77 -5.79
CA LEU A 159 -19.62 9.35 -4.47
C LEU A 159 -20.41 10.65 -4.58
N ASN A 160 -21.26 10.91 -3.59
CA ASN A 160 -21.91 12.20 -3.42
C ASN A 160 -21.15 13.03 -2.40
N ILE A 161 -20.54 14.12 -2.85
CA ILE A 161 -19.79 15.06 -2.03
C ILE A 161 -20.75 16.13 -1.51
N GLN A 162 -20.75 16.36 -0.20
CA GLN A 162 -21.56 17.37 0.47
C GLN A 162 -20.66 18.49 0.98
N ALA A 163 -21.14 19.73 0.90
CA ALA A 163 -20.54 20.81 1.65
C ALA A 163 -20.46 20.41 3.14
N ASN A 164 -19.37 20.81 3.82
CA ASN A 164 -19.05 20.31 5.14
C ASN A 164 -20.20 20.60 6.13
N ASN A 165 -21.00 19.59 6.42
CA ASN A 165 -22.13 19.63 7.35
C ASN A 165 -21.87 18.56 8.40
N SER A 166 -21.60 18.98 9.63
CA SER A 166 -20.96 18.22 10.71
C SER A 166 -21.74 17.01 11.30
N ASN A 167 -22.62 16.34 10.55
CA ASN A 167 -23.43 15.22 11.04
C ASN A 167 -23.29 13.96 10.18
N ALA A 168 -22.21 13.19 10.37
CA ALA A 168 -22.10 11.83 9.83
C ALA A 168 -22.59 10.78 10.85
N SER A 169 -23.54 9.93 10.46
CA SER A 169 -24.12 8.87 11.31
C SER A 169 -23.24 7.62 11.35
N SER A 170 -23.06 7.05 12.55
CA SER A 170 -21.97 6.13 12.93
C SER A 170 -22.24 4.64 12.75
N THR A 171 -23.30 4.22 12.07
CA THR A 171 -23.78 2.82 12.13
C THR A 171 -23.09 1.81 11.20
N ASN A 172 -22.20 2.21 10.27
CA ASN A 172 -21.60 1.28 9.27
C ASN A 172 -20.08 1.44 9.05
N ILE A 173 -19.35 1.92 10.05
CA ILE A 173 -17.93 2.28 9.95
C ILE A 173 -17.02 1.06 10.24
N ILE A 174 -15.99 0.84 9.41
CA ILE A 174 -14.96 -0.20 9.63
C ILE A 174 -13.63 0.46 10.01
N ASN A 175 -12.89 -0.10 10.98
CA ASN A 175 -11.53 0.33 11.32
C ASN A 175 -10.50 -0.24 10.30
N ALA A 176 -9.64 0.60 9.72
CA ALA A 176 -8.56 0.17 8.83
C ALA A 176 -7.45 -0.65 9.52
N SER A 177 -7.41 -0.70 10.86
CA SER A 177 -6.47 -1.55 11.61
C SER A 177 -6.66 -3.06 11.39
N ASN A 178 -7.70 -3.50 10.66
CA ASN A 178 -8.01 -4.91 10.40
C ASN A 178 -7.81 -5.37 8.94
N ILE A 179 -7.22 -4.57 8.04
CA ILE A 179 -7.00 -5.02 6.64
C ILE A 179 -6.07 -6.25 6.59
N SER A 180 -5.21 -6.46 7.60
CA SER A 180 -4.39 -7.67 7.73
C SER A 180 -5.12 -8.92 8.26
N LYS A 181 -6.39 -8.84 8.65
CA LYS A 181 -7.17 -9.94 9.25
C LYS A 181 -8.28 -10.52 8.36
N LEU A 182 -8.46 -10.00 7.14
CA LEU A 182 -9.53 -10.44 6.22
C LEU A 182 -9.19 -11.67 5.36
N LEU A 183 -8.13 -12.40 5.70
CA LEU A 183 -7.84 -13.74 5.15
C LEU A 183 -7.52 -14.70 6.30
N LYS A 184 -8.56 -15.32 6.86
CA LYS A 184 -8.50 -16.61 7.54
C LYS A 184 -9.62 -17.48 6.98
#